data_AF-A0A917TLA8-F1
#
_entry.id   AF-A0A917TLA8-F1
#
_cell.length_a   1.000
_cell.length_b   1.000
_cell.length_c   1.000
_cell.angle_alpha   90.00
_cell.angle_beta   90.00
_cell.angle_gamma   90.00
#
_symmetry.space_group_name_H-M   'P 1'
#
loop_
_entity.id
_entity.type
_entity.pdbx_description
1 polymer ?
#
loop_
_entity_poly.entity_id
_entity_poly.type
_entity_poly.pdbx_seq_one_letter_code
_entity_poly.pdbx_strand_id
1 'polypeptide(L)'
;MHPTQILASEPTEAADATTLDGVTPSDCLRGAALYLQRHGWHQGRFFATEDIFPAASADGALIMAVYGHRVDVFDVANAPLLDGEAYHLWLAALDAVEDHLGLRRAFIPAQHIIAPGDLLFAWQDDPTRTRDDVITALNDAADDWDQQQARLAAAVAISTKHPSEWTDADVADWRLDVENEPDFAGLGDEPVEDTHTVVPLGYGCRTCGPDEYCPDDAMERCWDNYTGDEEVLSTGGAA
;
A
#
# COMPACT_ATOMS: atom_id res chain seq x y z
N MET A 1 -61.47 -4.77 -28.22
CA MET A 1 -60.22 -5.38 -27.74
C MET A 1 -59.09 -4.45 -28.14
N HIS A 2 -58.57 -3.66 -27.19
CA HIS A 2 -57.43 -2.78 -27.42
C HIS A 2 -56.18 -3.44 -26.85
N PRO A 3 -55.04 -3.43 -27.59
CA PRO A 3 -53.78 -3.91 -27.06
C PRO A 3 -53.20 -2.83 -26.13
N THR A 4 -52.97 -3.19 -24.87
CA THR A 4 -52.24 -2.38 -23.91
C THR A 4 -50.77 -2.36 -24.32
N GLN A 5 -50.29 -1.22 -24.81
CA GLN A 5 -48.85 -0.97 -24.99
C GLN A 5 -48.20 -0.86 -23.61
N ILE A 6 -47.27 -1.77 -23.31
CA ILE A 6 -46.34 -1.64 -22.19
C ILE A 6 -45.35 -0.55 -22.59
N LEU A 7 -45.44 0.61 -21.95
CA LEU A 7 -44.42 1.65 -22.06
C LEU A 7 -43.12 1.10 -21.48
N ALA A 8 -42.09 1.02 -22.31
CA ALA A 8 -40.73 0.78 -21.86
C ALA A 8 -40.38 1.88 -20.85
N SER A 9 -40.15 1.48 -19.60
CA SER A 9 -39.54 2.35 -18.60
C SER A 9 -38.19 2.80 -19.13
N GLU A 10 -37.98 4.11 -19.21
CA GLU A 10 -36.70 4.70 -19.59
C GLU A 10 -35.59 4.16 -18.66
N PRO A 11 -34.36 4.01 -19.18
CA PRO A 11 -33.23 3.59 -18.35
C PRO A 11 -33.07 4.61 -17.24
N THR A 12 -33.29 4.17 -16.00
CA THR A 12 -32.93 4.90 -14.78
C THR A 12 -31.51 5.41 -14.99
N GLU A 13 -31.33 6.73 -14.96
CA GLU A 13 -30.00 7.36 -14.93
C GLU A 13 -29.14 6.56 -13.96
N ALA A 14 -28.07 5.96 -14.48
CA ALA A 14 -27.08 5.28 -13.68
C ALA A 14 -26.69 6.27 -12.58
N ALA A 15 -26.94 5.89 -11.33
CA ALA A 15 -26.54 6.66 -10.17
C ALA A 15 -25.09 7.12 -10.41
N ASP A 16 -24.89 8.44 -10.30
CA ASP A 16 -23.58 9.10 -10.38
C ASP A 16 -22.51 8.14 -9.86
N ALA A 17 -21.58 7.75 -10.73
CA ALA A 17 -20.46 6.91 -10.34
C ALA A 17 -19.74 7.66 -9.24
N THR A 18 -19.94 7.24 -7.99
CA THR A 18 -19.24 7.81 -6.84
C THR A 18 -17.77 7.66 -7.14
N THR A 19 -17.07 8.78 -7.38
CA THR A 19 -15.64 8.74 -7.62
C THR A 19 -14.97 8.22 -6.34
N LEU A 20 -13.97 7.36 -6.48
CA LEU A 20 -13.18 6.84 -5.36
C LEU A 20 -12.21 7.91 -4.80
N ASP A 21 -12.43 9.18 -5.16
CA ASP A 21 -11.59 10.31 -4.77
C ASP A 21 -11.51 10.43 -3.24
N GLY A 22 -10.30 10.23 -2.72
CA GLY A 22 -10.03 10.32 -1.28
C GLY A 22 -10.45 9.11 -0.47
N VAL A 23 -10.97 8.03 -1.08
CA VAL A 23 -11.16 6.75 -0.40
C VAL A 23 -9.81 6.08 -0.19
N THR A 24 -9.50 5.76 1.06
CA THR A 24 -8.23 5.14 1.44
C THR A 24 -8.36 3.63 1.69
N PRO A 25 -7.25 2.88 1.65
CA PRO A 25 -7.22 1.49 2.13
C PRO A 25 -7.81 1.30 3.53
N SER A 26 -7.54 2.22 4.47
CA SER A 26 -8.10 2.14 5.82
C SER A 26 -9.63 2.33 5.85
N ASP A 27 -10.18 3.19 4.98
CA ASP A 27 -11.63 3.31 4.79
C ASP A 27 -12.25 2.00 4.29
N CYS A 28 -11.61 1.34 3.32
CA CYS A 28 -12.08 0.05 2.79
C CYS A 28 -12.03 -1.06 3.85
N LEU A 29 -10.97 -1.11 4.65
CA LEU A 29 -10.83 -2.08 5.74
C LEU A 29 -11.92 -1.91 6.81
N ARG A 30 -12.18 -0.66 7.24
CA ARG A 30 -13.29 -0.34 8.15
C ARG A 30 -14.65 -0.65 7.53
N GLY A 31 -14.82 -0.37 6.23
CA GLY A 31 -16.00 -0.73 5.46
C GLY A 31 -16.25 -2.24 5.43
N ALA A 32 -15.21 -3.04 5.24
CA ALA A 32 -15.27 -4.49 5.26
C ALA A 32 -15.61 -5.03 6.66
N ALA A 33 -14.97 -4.52 7.72
CA ALA A 33 -15.34 -4.85 9.10
C ALA A 33 -16.82 -4.54 9.39
N LEU A 34 -17.29 -3.37 8.99
CA LEU A 34 -18.70 -2.97 9.12
C LEU A 34 -19.64 -3.88 8.33
N TYR A 35 -19.24 -4.30 7.13
CA TYR A 35 -19.99 -5.25 6.31
C TYR A 35 -20.16 -6.59 7.04
N LEU A 36 -19.07 -7.17 7.57
CA LEU A 36 -19.10 -8.44 8.30
C LEU A 36 -19.95 -8.36 9.57
N GLN A 37 -19.94 -7.22 10.26
CA GLN A 37 -20.81 -6.99 11.43
C GLN A 37 -22.30 -7.02 11.05
N ARG A 38 -22.66 -6.48 9.88
CA ARG A 38 -24.06 -6.33 9.43
C ARG A 38 -24.60 -7.57 8.74
N HIS A 39 -23.80 -8.19 7.89
CA HIS A 39 -24.24 -9.24 6.96
C HIS A 39 -23.73 -10.63 7.32
N GLY A 40 -22.83 -10.72 8.30
CA GLY A 40 -22.27 -11.97 8.77
C GLY A 40 -20.98 -12.35 8.07
N TRP A 41 -20.25 -13.24 8.73
CA TRP A 41 -18.98 -13.78 8.26
C TRP A 41 -19.09 -15.27 7.98
N HIS A 42 -18.38 -15.75 6.97
CA HIS A 42 -18.16 -17.18 6.75
C HIS A 42 -16.75 -17.48 6.24
N GLN A 43 -16.38 -18.74 6.35
CA GLN A 43 -15.17 -19.33 5.81
C GLN A 43 -15.35 -19.77 4.34
N GLY A 44 -14.25 -19.82 3.60
CA GLY A 44 -14.22 -20.14 2.18
C GLY A 44 -14.29 -18.92 1.26
N ARG A 45 -14.74 -19.16 0.02
CA ARG A 45 -14.66 -18.16 -1.06
C ARG A 45 -15.68 -17.05 -0.88
N PHE A 46 -15.22 -15.81 -1.01
CA PHE A 46 -15.95 -14.53 -1.07
C PHE A 46 -17.33 -14.45 -0.42
N PHE A 47 -18.35 -15.11 -0.97
CA PHE A 47 -19.75 -14.99 -0.60
C PHE A 47 -20.42 -16.34 -0.35
N ALA A 48 -21.24 -16.44 0.69
CA ALA A 48 -21.90 -17.69 1.06
C ALA A 48 -23.10 -18.04 0.16
N THR A 49 -23.74 -17.03 -0.44
CA THR A 49 -25.00 -17.13 -1.16
C THR A 49 -25.10 -16.11 -2.29
N GLU A 50 -26.12 -16.25 -3.13
CA GLU A 50 -26.37 -15.33 -4.26
C GLU A 50 -27.16 -14.06 -3.90
N ASP A 51 -27.46 -13.83 -2.62
CA ASP A 51 -28.20 -12.65 -2.16
C ASP A 51 -27.45 -11.34 -2.48
N ILE A 52 -28.15 -10.20 -2.40
CA ILE A 52 -27.57 -8.87 -2.65
C ILE A 52 -26.53 -8.50 -1.58
N PHE A 53 -26.79 -8.88 -0.33
CA PHE A 53 -25.90 -8.65 0.80
C PHE A 53 -25.66 -9.95 1.57
N PRO A 54 -24.93 -10.91 0.96
CA PRO A 54 -24.71 -12.21 1.55
C PRO A 54 -23.70 -12.10 2.71
N ALA A 55 -23.70 -13.07 3.62
CA ALA A 55 -22.54 -13.27 4.48
C ALA A 55 -21.29 -13.44 3.60
N ALA A 56 -20.17 -12.85 4.01
CA ALA A 56 -18.94 -12.84 3.24
C ALA A 56 -17.74 -13.34 4.04
N SER A 57 -16.70 -13.74 3.33
CA SER A 57 -15.36 -13.84 3.90
C SER A 57 -14.73 -12.44 4.02
N ALA A 58 -13.55 -12.30 4.64
CA ALA A 58 -12.83 -11.03 4.75
C ALA A 58 -12.58 -10.40 3.38
N ASP A 59 -12.13 -11.21 2.42
CA ASP A 59 -11.87 -10.78 1.05
C ASP A 59 -13.17 -10.38 0.32
N GLY A 60 -14.24 -11.18 0.49
CA GLY A 60 -15.56 -10.83 -0.04
C GLY A 60 -16.11 -9.52 0.55
N ALA A 61 -15.87 -9.26 1.83
CA ALA A 61 -16.26 -8.01 2.48
C ALA A 61 -15.45 -6.81 1.97
N LEU A 62 -14.15 -6.99 1.68
CA LEU A 62 -13.33 -5.97 1.01
C LEU A 62 -13.83 -5.65 -0.39
N ILE A 63 -14.21 -6.66 -1.17
CA ILE A 63 -14.84 -6.47 -2.47
C ILE A 63 -16.11 -5.62 -2.33
N MET A 64 -16.97 -5.93 -1.35
CA MET A 64 -18.17 -5.13 -1.11
C MET A 64 -17.87 -3.70 -0.68
N ALA A 65 -16.82 -3.49 0.12
CA ALA A 65 -16.43 -2.15 0.57
C ALA A 65 -15.88 -1.28 -0.57
N VAL A 66 -15.18 -1.89 -1.53
CA VAL A 66 -14.55 -1.20 -2.66
C VAL A 66 -15.52 -1.00 -3.82
N TYR A 67 -16.17 -2.08 -4.27
CA TYR A 67 -17.00 -2.06 -5.48
C TYR A 67 -18.47 -1.73 -5.20
N GLY A 68 -18.92 -1.83 -3.94
CA GLY A 68 -20.33 -1.66 -3.56
C GLY A 68 -21.26 -2.77 -4.07
N HIS A 69 -20.73 -3.78 -4.75
CA HIS A 69 -21.45 -4.94 -5.27
C HIS A 69 -20.54 -6.16 -5.35
N ARG A 70 -21.15 -7.33 -5.50
CA ARG A 70 -20.43 -8.59 -5.62
C ARG A 70 -19.69 -8.66 -6.95
N VAL A 71 -18.44 -9.12 -6.90
CA VAL A 71 -17.63 -9.43 -8.06
C VAL A 71 -17.24 -10.91 -7.97
N ASP A 72 -17.84 -11.74 -8.81
CA ASP A 72 -17.78 -13.20 -8.66
C ASP A 72 -16.50 -13.84 -9.24
N VAL A 73 -15.67 -13.08 -9.98
CA VAL A 73 -14.47 -13.61 -10.63
C VAL A 73 -13.29 -12.64 -10.58
N PHE A 74 -12.44 -12.78 -9.56
CA PHE A 74 -11.06 -12.30 -9.60
C PHE A 74 -10.18 -13.37 -10.24
N ASP A 75 -10.26 -13.46 -11.55
CA ASP A 75 -9.21 -14.11 -12.35
C ASP A 75 -8.29 -12.99 -12.84
N VAL A 76 -6.98 -13.22 -12.82
CA VAL A 76 -5.99 -12.32 -13.44
C VAL A 76 -6.35 -12.06 -14.91
N ALA A 77 -6.96 -13.03 -15.59
CA ALA A 77 -7.49 -12.86 -16.94
C ALA A 77 -8.65 -11.85 -17.04
N ASN A 78 -9.38 -11.62 -15.95
CA ASN A 78 -10.51 -10.70 -15.87
C ASN A 78 -10.16 -9.38 -15.16
N ALA A 79 -8.96 -9.23 -14.59
CA ALA A 79 -8.50 -7.97 -14.00
C ALA A 79 -8.65 -6.75 -14.96
N PRO A 80 -8.41 -6.87 -16.28
CA PRO A 80 -8.65 -5.75 -17.21
C PRO A 80 -10.13 -5.35 -17.38
N LEU A 81 -11.07 -6.18 -16.90
CA LEU A 81 -12.50 -5.92 -16.92
C LEU A 81 -13.00 -5.26 -15.64
N LEU A 82 -12.14 -5.18 -14.61
CA LEU A 82 -12.43 -4.46 -13.39
C LEU A 82 -12.09 -2.98 -13.57
N ASP A 83 -12.80 -2.13 -12.84
CA ASP A 83 -12.40 -0.74 -12.69
C ASP A 83 -10.98 -0.70 -12.09
N GLY A 84 -10.05 -0.08 -12.81
CA GLY A 84 -8.63 -0.09 -12.46
C GLY A 84 -8.35 0.61 -11.13
N GLU A 85 -9.05 1.70 -10.82
CA GLU A 85 -8.87 2.42 -9.55
C GLU A 85 -9.40 1.58 -8.40
N ALA A 86 -10.59 1.01 -8.54
CA ALA A 86 -11.16 0.09 -7.56
C ALA A 86 -10.25 -1.13 -7.33
N TYR A 87 -9.71 -1.71 -8.41
CA TYR A 87 -8.80 -2.84 -8.31
C TYR A 87 -7.52 -2.51 -7.54
N HIS A 88 -6.90 -1.36 -7.81
CA HIS A 88 -5.73 -0.91 -7.08
C HIS A 88 -6.03 -0.61 -5.61
N LEU A 89 -7.20 -0.04 -5.31
CA LEU A 89 -7.63 0.22 -3.95
C LEU A 89 -7.89 -1.08 -3.16
N TRP A 90 -8.51 -2.08 -3.80
CA TRP A 90 -8.68 -3.42 -3.21
C TRP A 90 -7.33 -4.09 -2.93
N LEU A 91 -6.39 -4.06 -3.87
CA LEU A 91 -5.04 -4.58 -3.65
C LEU A 91 -4.31 -3.87 -2.51
N ALA A 92 -4.39 -2.54 -2.43
CA ALA A 92 -3.76 -1.78 -1.35
C ALA A 92 -4.37 -2.10 0.02
N ALA A 93 -5.69 -2.32 0.09
CA ALA A 93 -6.35 -2.76 1.32
C ALA A 93 -5.95 -4.21 1.72
N LEU A 94 -5.81 -5.11 0.74
CA LEU A 94 -5.29 -6.46 0.97
C LEU A 94 -3.85 -6.43 1.51
N ASP A 95 -2.96 -5.68 0.86
CA ASP A 95 -1.56 -5.57 1.28
C ASP A 95 -1.49 -5.00 2.72
N ALA A 96 -2.30 -3.99 3.05
CA ALA A 96 -2.34 -3.42 4.40
C ALA A 96 -2.75 -4.43 5.49
N VAL A 97 -3.76 -5.26 5.26
CA VAL A 97 -4.17 -6.28 6.25
C VAL A 97 -3.19 -7.45 6.29
N GLU A 98 -2.62 -7.86 5.15
CA GLU A 98 -1.60 -8.90 5.11
C GLU A 98 -0.33 -8.46 5.86
N ASP A 99 0.12 -7.21 5.67
CA ASP A 99 1.26 -6.62 6.37
C ASP A 99 1.01 -6.52 7.89
N HIS A 100 -0.17 -6.03 8.30
CA HIS A 100 -0.57 -5.97 9.71
C HIS A 100 -0.52 -7.36 10.37
N LEU A 101 -1.02 -8.38 9.68
CA LEU A 101 -1.01 -9.75 10.16
C LEU A 101 0.39 -10.42 10.09
N GLY A 102 1.40 -9.72 9.58
CA GLY A 102 2.73 -10.27 9.34
C GLY A 102 2.74 -11.40 8.30
N LEU A 103 1.71 -11.45 7.44
CA LEU A 103 1.58 -12.41 6.36
C LEU A 103 2.49 -11.97 5.22
N ARG A 104 3.78 -12.24 5.37
CA ARG A 104 4.73 -11.99 4.31
C ARG A 104 4.71 -13.13 3.31
N ARG A 105 4.88 -12.79 2.03
CA ARG A 105 5.31 -13.72 0.98
C ARG A 105 6.77 -14.14 1.25
N ALA A 106 7.03 -14.78 2.38
CA ALA A 106 8.35 -15.28 2.72
C ALA A 106 8.73 -16.32 1.66
N PHE A 107 9.62 -15.92 0.76
CA PHE A 107 10.29 -16.71 -0.27
C PHE A 107 9.51 -17.97 -0.69
N ILE A 108 8.40 -17.77 -1.40
CA ILE A 108 7.79 -18.88 -2.11
C ILE A 108 8.70 -19.17 -3.31
N PRO A 109 9.28 -20.38 -3.44
CA PRO A 109 10.12 -20.71 -4.59
C PRO A 109 9.35 -20.37 -5.87
N ALA A 110 10.03 -19.76 -6.84
CA ALA A 110 9.52 -19.02 -8.02
C ALA A 110 8.48 -19.74 -8.92
N GLN A 111 8.02 -20.93 -8.54
CA GLN A 111 7.08 -21.80 -9.21
C GLN A 111 5.67 -21.83 -8.59
N HIS A 112 5.41 -21.07 -7.52
CA HIS A 112 4.05 -20.83 -7.03
C HIS A 112 3.72 -19.35 -7.06
N ILE A 113 2.82 -18.97 -7.96
CA ILE A 113 2.20 -17.64 -7.99
C ILE A 113 1.16 -17.64 -6.86
N ILE A 114 1.41 -16.90 -5.79
CA ILE A 114 0.37 -16.56 -4.81
C ILE A 114 -0.50 -15.48 -5.45
N ALA A 115 -1.77 -15.77 -5.64
CA ALA A 115 -2.71 -14.75 -6.10
C ALA A 115 -2.93 -13.72 -4.98
N PRO A 116 -3.20 -12.44 -5.29
CA PRO A 116 -3.64 -11.49 -4.29
C PRO A 116 -4.80 -12.05 -3.46
N GLY A 117 -4.73 -11.91 -2.13
CA GLY A 117 -5.74 -12.40 -1.20
C GLY A 117 -5.57 -13.86 -0.76
N ASP A 118 -4.69 -14.66 -1.37
CA ASP A 118 -4.47 -16.05 -0.94
C ASP A 118 -3.95 -16.17 0.50
N LEU A 119 -3.15 -15.20 0.98
CA LEU A 119 -2.62 -15.22 2.34
C LEU A 119 -3.71 -14.87 3.35
N LEU A 120 -4.46 -13.79 3.09
CA LEU A 120 -5.63 -13.44 3.90
C LEU A 120 -6.65 -14.59 3.91
N PHE A 121 -6.88 -15.21 2.75
CA PHE A 121 -7.74 -16.38 2.60
C PHE A 121 -7.28 -17.53 3.51
N ALA A 122 -6.00 -17.92 3.44
CA ALA A 122 -5.48 -19.00 4.27
C ALA A 122 -5.56 -18.69 5.77
N TRP A 123 -5.31 -17.44 6.16
CA TRP A 123 -5.37 -17.01 7.56
C TRP A 123 -6.79 -17.01 8.14
N GLN A 124 -7.79 -16.59 7.36
CA GLN A 124 -9.18 -16.56 7.81
C GLN A 124 -9.84 -17.94 7.83
N ASP A 125 -9.38 -18.84 6.95
CA ASP A 125 -9.95 -20.19 6.79
C ASP A 125 -9.42 -21.19 7.81
N ASP A 126 -8.58 -20.73 8.75
CA ASP A 126 -8.20 -21.51 9.92
C ASP A 126 -9.46 -21.91 10.71
N PRO A 127 -9.69 -23.20 11.01
CA PRO A 127 -10.92 -23.67 11.66
C PRO A 127 -11.12 -23.13 13.09
N THR A 128 -10.10 -22.52 13.68
CA THR A 128 -10.17 -21.86 14.98
C THR A 128 -10.45 -20.37 14.88
N ARG A 129 -10.38 -19.78 13.67
CA ARG A 129 -10.67 -18.37 13.43
C ARG A 129 -12.14 -18.07 13.70
N THR A 130 -12.39 -16.96 14.38
CA THR A 130 -13.74 -16.47 14.61
C THR A 130 -14.03 -15.21 13.80
N ARG A 131 -15.31 -14.89 13.61
CA ARG A 131 -15.74 -13.63 13.01
C ARG A 131 -15.11 -12.42 13.71
N ASP A 132 -15.11 -12.43 15.03
CA ASP A 132 -14.69 -11.27 15.81
C ASP A 132 -13.16 -11.07 15.70
N ASP A 133 -12.37 -12.14 15.54
CA ASP A 133 -10.94 -12.04 15.20
C ASP A 133 -10.73 -11.37 13.85
N VAL A 134 -11.52 -11.75 12.84
CA VAL A 134 -11.43 -11.17 11.48
C VAL A 134 -11.80 -9.69 11.49
N ILE A 135 -12.89 -9.32 12.16
CA ILE A 135 -13.30 -7.91 12.30
C ILE A 135 -12.23 -7.11 13.05
N THR A 136 -11.65 -7.67 14.11
CA THR A 136 -10.59 -7.02 14.87
C THR A 136 -9.36 -6.77 14.00
N ALA A 137 -8.87 -7.80 13.29
CA ALA A 137 -7.73 -7.68 12.39
C ALA A 137 -7.94 -6.63 11.28
N LEU A 138 -9.15 -6.53 10.71
CA LEU A 138 -9.46 -5.51 9.71
C LEU A 138 -9.40 -4.08 10.28
N ASN A 139 -9.93 -3.86 11.50
CA ASN A 139 -9.87 -2.55 12.14
C ASN A 139 -8.44 -2.20 12.58
N ASP A 140 -7.73 -3.15 13.19
CA ASP A 140 -6.35 -2.95 13.63
C ASP A 140 -5.43 -2.68 12.43
N ALA A 141 -5.62 -3.37 11.30
CA ALA A 141 -4.92 -3.08 10.04
C ALA A 141 -5.23 -1.68 9.49
N ALA A 142 -6.48 -1.23 9.62
CA ALA A 142 -6.87 0.13 9.21
C ALA A 142 -6.16 1.19 10.05
N ASP A 143 -6.10 0.98 11.37
CA ASP A 143 -5.42 1.87 12.31
C ASP A 143 -3.90 1.87 12.10
N ASP A 144 -3.30 0.71 11.82
CA ASP A 144 -1.88 0.60 11.48
C ASP A 144 -1.55 1.32 10.17
N TRP A 145 -2.40 1.19 9.16
CA TRP A 145 -2.23 1.91 7.90
C TRP A 145 -2.28 3.43 8.10
N ASP A 146 -3.26 3.95 8.85
CA ASP A 146 -3.37 5.38 9.15
C ASP A 146 -2.13 5.89 9.90
N GLN A 147 -1.62 5.11 10.85
CA GLN A 147 -0.39 5.44 11.57
C GLN A 147 0.83 5.47 10.63
N GLN A 148 0.95 4.51 9.70
CA GLN A 148 2.04 4.49 8.73
C GLN A 148 1.98 5.71 7.80
N GLN A 149 0.81 6.10 7.31
CA GLN A 149 0.66 7.29 6.49
C GLN A 149 1.01 8.57 7.26
N ALA A 150 0.63 8.66 8.53
CA ALA A 150 1.01 9.79 9.37
C ALA A 150 2.53 9.90 9.55
N ARG A 151 3.23 8.78 9.75
CA ARG A 151 4.71 8.73 9.82
C ARG A 151 5.34 9.14 8.49
N LEU A 152 4.87 8.60 7.37
CA LEU A 152 5.37 8.97 6.04
C LEU A 152 5.17 10.46 5.75
N ALA A 153 4.02 11.02 6.10
CA ALA A 153 3.75 12.45 5.93
C ALA A 153 4.69 13.32 6.79
N ALA A 154 4.98 12.91 8.03
CA ALA A 154 5.94 13.58 8.90
C ALA A 154 7.37 13.49 8.31
N ALA A 155 7.80 12.32 7.87
CA ALA A 155 9.11 12.11 7.24
C ALA A 155 9.29 12.96 5.97
N VAL A 156 8.26 13.06 5.12
CA VAL A 156 8.28 13.95 3.93
C VAL A 156 8.32 15.43 4.34
N ALA A 157 7.60 15.82 5.38
CA ALA A 157 7.65 17.20 5.88
C ALA A 157 9.04 17.56 6.44
N ILE A 158 9.77 16.61 7.03
CA ILE A 158 11.15 16.80 7.48
C ILE A 158 12.12 16.85 6.29
N SER A 159 11.99 15.94 5.32
CA SER A 159 12.92 15.84 4.19
C SER A 159 12.86 17.02 3.22
N THR A 160 11.76 17.79 3.25
CA THR A 160 11.61 19.02 2.47
C THR A 160 12.25 20.26 3.11
N LYS A 161 12.66 20.17 4.38
CA LYS A 161 13.41 21.23 5.08
C LYS A 161 14.89 21.16 4.72
N HIS A 162 15.55 22.31 4.64
CA HIS A 162 17.01 22.31 4.63
C HIS A 162 17.54 21.77 5.97
N PRO A 163 18.64 21.00 6.03
CA PRO A 163 19.14 20.44 7.29
C PRO A 163 19.41 21.48 8.40
N SER A 164 19.74 22.72 8.02
CA SER A 164 19.91 23.83 8.99
C SER A 164 18.61 24.31 9.63
N GLU A 165 17.45 23.90 9.09
CA GLU A 165 16.11 24.23 9.58
C GLU A 165 15.53 23.09 10.45
N TRP A 166 16.25 21.98 10.58
CA TRP A 166 15.83 20.87 11.41
C TRP A 166 15.86 21.25 12.89
N THR A 167 14.77 20.96 13.57
CA THR A 167 14.68 21.08 15.02
C THR A 167 15.16 19.80 15.70
N ASP A 168 15.47 19.85 17.00
CA ASP A 168 15.77 18.65 17.79
C ASP A 168 14.65 17.59 17.71
N ALA A 169 13.40 18.04 17.54
CA ALA A 169 12.26 17.15 17.32
C ALA A 169 12.29 16.48 15.94
N ASP A 170 12.64 17.22 14.88
CA ASP A 170 12.80 16.65 13.53
C ASP A 170 13.93 15.60 13.50
N VAL A 171 15.04 15.87 14.21
CA VAL A 171 16.15 14.93 14.32
C VAL A 171 15.75 13.68 15.11
N ALA A 172 15.01 13.84 16.21
CA ALA A 172 14.54 12.71 17.02
C ALA A 172 13.54 11.83 16.25
N ASP A 173 12.62 12.44 15.51
CA ASP A 173 11.62 11.75 14.68
C ASP A 173 12.29 10.99 13.52
N TRP A 174 13.18 11.66 12.78
CA TRP A 174 13.96 11.03 11.72
C TRP A 174 14.78 9.84 12.21
N ARG A 175 15.36 9.94 13.41
CA ARG A 175 16.19 8.88 13.99
C ARG A 175 15.38 7.65 14.38
N LEU A 176 14.17 7.83 14.88
CA LEU A 176 13.26 6.72 15.18
C LEU A 176 12.90 5.93 13.92
N ASP A 177 12.77 6.58 12.77
CA ASP A 177 12.49 5.89 11.51
C ASP A 177 13.69 5.05 11.06
N VAL A 178 14.91 5.60 11.12
CA VAL A 178 16.13 4.87 10.73
C VAL A 178 16.44 3.70 11.66
N GLU A 179 16.26 3.86 12.97
CA GLU A 179 16.57 2.82 13.95
C GLU A 179 15.52 1.69 13.96
N ASN A 180 14.30 1.93 13.49
CA ASN A 180 13.24 0.91 13.38
C ASN A 180 13.18 0.24 11.99
N GLU A 181 14.01 0.66 11.03
CA GLU A 181 14.16 -0.05 9.77
C GLU A 181 14.76 -1.45 10.02
N PRO A 182 14.08 -2.54 9.61
CA PRO A 182 14.50 -3.90 9.91
C PRO A 182 15.87 -4.27 9.33
N ASP A 183 16.35 -3.53 8.33
CA ASP A 183 17.69 -3.70 7.75
C ASP A 183 18.81 -3.13 8.64
N PHE A 184 18.51 -2.21 9.56
CA PHE A 184 19.48 -1.65 10.51
C PHE A 184 19.57 -2.43 11.83
N ALA A 185 18.54 -3.20 12.18
CA ALA A 185 18.50 -4.00 13.42
C ALA A 185 19.56 -5.12 13.49
N GLY A 186 20.35 -5.35 12.42
CA GLY A 186 21.43 -6.34 12.35
C GLY A 186 22.86 -5.76 12.42
N LEU A 187 23.03 -4.44 12.42
CA LEU A 187 24.34 -3.81 12.59
C LEU A 187 24.57 -3.63 14.10
N GLY A 188 25.21 -4.62 14.73
CA GLY A 188 25.36 -4.72 16.18
C GLY A 188 26.03 -3.52 16.87
N ASP A 189 25.96 -3.53 18.21
CA ASP A 189 26.48 -2.56 19.20
C ASP A 189 28.01 -2.29 19.11
N GLU A 190 28.55 -1.94 17.95
CA GLU A 190 29.85 -1.29 17.89
C GLU A 190 29.67 0.12 18.48
N PRO A 191 30.44 0.48 19.53
CA PRO A 191 30.32 1.80 20.15
C PRO A 191 30.63 2.85 19.10
N VAL A 192 29.62 3.64 18.73
CA VAL A 192 29.80 4.86 17.94
C VAL A 192 30.64 5.80 18.79
N GLU A 193 31.95 5.83 18.54
CA GLU A 193 32.84 6.81 19.17
C GLU A 193 32.33 8.21 18.83
N ASP A 194 32.21 9.00 19.89
CA ASP A 194 31.70 10.37 19.97
C ASP A 194 32.42 11.28 18.96
N THR A 195 31.95 11.25 17.71
CA THR A 195 32.35 12.15 16.65
C THR A 195 31.08 12.85 16.19
N HIS A 196 31.05 14.17 16.38
CA HIS A 196 30.02 15.07 15.87
C HIS A 196 30.04 15.16 14.33
N THR A 197 29.97 14.01 13.66
CA THR A 197 29.90 13.92 12.20
C THR A 197 28.57 13.26 11.87
N VAL A 198 27.56 14.10 11.69
CA VAL A 198 26.34 13.68 10.98
C VAL A 198 26.78 13.41 9.55
N VAL A 199 27.01 12.14 9.20
CA VAL A 199 27.19 11.74 7.81
C VAL A 199 25.79 11.75 7.20
N PRO A 200 25.47 12.68 6.28
CA PRO A 200 24.23 12.54 5.53
C PRO A 200 24.36 11.24 4.74
N LEU A 201 23.35 10.38 4.79
CA LEU A 201 23.21 9.26 3.85
C LEU A 201 22.96 9.83 2.45
N GLY A 202 24.00 10.42 1.86
CA GLY A 202 24.08 10.68 0.45
C GLY A 202 24.57 9.42 -0.22
N TYR A 203 23.81 8.92 -1.20
CA TYR A 203 24.38 8.13 -2.28
C TYR A 203 25.68 8.82 -2.72
N GLY A 204 26.82 8.20 -2.43
CA GLY A 204 28.13 8.83 -2.57
C GLY A 204 28.29 9.43 -3.97
N CYS A 205 28.69 10.70 -4.01
CA CYS A 205 29.20 11.31 -5.21
C CYS A 205 30.29 10.40 -5.80
N ARG A 206 30.11 9.89 -7.03
CA ARG A 206 31.08 8.97 -7.67
C ARG A 206 32.51 9.53 -7.73
N THR A 207 32.67 10.84 -7.61
CA THR A 207 33.95 11.53 -7.75
C THR A 207 34.71 11.66 -6.43
N CYS A 208 34.05 11.49 -5.28
CA CYS A 208 34.65 11.62 -3.96
C CYS A 208 34.59 10.23 -3.31
N GLY A 209 35.74 9.66 -2.96
CA GLY A 209 35.77 8.38 -2.25
C GLY A 209 35.00 8.45 -0.92
N PRO A 210 34.61 7.31 -0.34
CA PRO A 210 33.80 7.26 0.88
C PRO A 210 34.44 7.94 2.10
N ASP A 211 35.75 8.25 2.04
CA ASP A 211 36.53 8.74 3.18
C ASP A 211 37.09 10.17 2.98
N GLU A 212 36.73 10.89 1.91
CA GLU A 212 37.24 12.26 1.66
C GLU A 212 36.16 13.34 1.84
N TYR A 213 36.45 14.33 2.68
CA TYR A 213 35.65 15.54 2.88
C TYR A 213 35.44 16.25 1.54
N CYS A 214 34.18 16.37 1.12
CA CYS A 214 33.79 17.10 -0.08
C CYS A 214 33.63 18.59 0.27
N PRO A 215 34.53 19.50 -0.16
CA PRO A 215 34.37 20.91 0.13
C PRO A 215 33.09 21.46 -0.52
N ASP A 216 32.46 22.45 0.12
CA ASP A 216 31.13 22.98 -0.24
C ASP A 216 30.96 23.29 -1.75
N ASP A 217 32.01 23.78 -2.39
CA ASP A 217 32.08 24.10 -3.82
C ASP A 217 31.85 22.89 -4.76
N ALA A 218 32.05 21.67 -4.25
CA ALA A 218 31.88 20.43 -5.00
C ALA A 218 30.46 19.85 -4.87
N MET A 219 29.71 20.20 -3.82
CA MET A 219 28.29 19.84 -3.68
C MET A 219 27.43 20.57 -4.72
N GLU A 220 27.65 21.88 -4.93
CA GLU A 220 26.91 22.65 -5.96
C GLU A 220 27.12 22.08 -7.38
N ARG A 221 28.34 21.63 -7.71
CA ARG A 221 28.62 21.00 -9.02
C ARG A 221 27.98 19.63 -9.21
N CYS A 222 27.73 18.91 -8.12
CA CYS A 222 27.05 17.62 -8.17
C CYS A 222 25.54 17.80 -8.38
N TRP A 223 24.96 18.87 -7.84
CA TRP A 223 23.56 19.22 -8.04
C TRP A 223 23.28 19.62 -9.50
N ASP A 224 24.16 20.45 -10.10
CA ASP A 224 24.03 20.88 -11.49
C ASP A 224 24.14 19.72 -12.50
N ASN A 225 25.06 18.77 -12.27
CA ASN A 225 25.21 17.57 -13.10
C ASN A 225 24.05 16.58 -12.98
N TYR A 226 23.22 16.64 -11.92
CA TYR A 226 22.06 15.77 -11.78
C TYR A 226 20.86 16.26 -12.62
N THR A 227 20.83 17.55 -12.95
CA THR A 227 19.72 18.16 -13.71
C THR A 227 20.00 18.36 -15.20
N GLY A 228 21.20 18.04 -15.69
CA GLY A 228 21.59 18.30 -17.07
C GLY A 228 22.34 17.14 -17.71
N ASP A 229 21.62 16.12 -18.17
CA ASP A 229 22.09 15.19 -19.20
C ASP A 229 20.89 14.51 -19.91
N GLU A 230 20.14 15.29 -20.69
CA GLU A 230 19.42 14.79 -21.87
C GLU A 230 20.12 15.32 -23.13
N GLU A 231 21.37 14.94 -23.42
CA GLU A 231 21.92 15.12 -24.77
C GLU A 231 22.83 13.97 -25.26
N VAL A 232 22.28 13.25 -26.25
CA VAL A 232 22.94 12.75 -27.47
C VAL A 232 23.99 11.63 -27.32
N LEU A 233 23.52 10.38 -27.31
CA LEU A 233 24.26 9.25 -27.88
C LEU A 233 24.17 9.29 -29.42
N SER A 234 25.04 10.07 -30.05
CA SER A 234 25.32 9.96 -31.50
C SER A 234 26.36 8.86 -31.72
N THR A 235 25.94 7.87 -32.50
CA THR A 235 26.69 6.69 -32.97
C THR A 235 28.06 7.04 -33.55
N GLY A 236 29.12 6.48 -32.97
CA GLY A 236 30.43 6.35 -33.59
C GLY A 236 30.48 5.08 -34.44
N GLY A 237 30.72 5.22 -35.74
CA GLY A 237 31.15 4.13 -36.60
C GLY A 237 32.68 3.97 -36.57
N ALA A 238 33.16 2.74 -36.76
CA ALA A 238 34.49 2.48 -37.32
C ALA A 238 34.59 1.04 -37.85
N ALA A 239 35.34 0.95 -38.97
CA ALA A 239 35.83 -0.23 -39.72
C ALA A 239 34.85 -0.92 -40.68
#